data_AF-A0A2E6VJS1-F1
#
_entry.id   AF-A0A2E6VJS1-F1
#
_cell.length_a   1.000
_cell.length_b   1.000
_cell.length_c   1.000
_cell.angle_alpha   90.00
_cell.angle_beta   90.00
_cell.angle_gamma   90.00
#
_symmetry.space_group_name_H-M   'P 1'
#
loop_
_entity.id
_entity.type
_entity.pdbx_description
1 polymer ?
#
loop_
_entity_poly.entity_id
_entity_poly.type
_entity_poly.pdbx_seq_one_letter_code
_entity_poly.pdbx_strand_id
1 'polypeptide(L)'
;MEVKFLGITGGAASGKTTIADLLLKDLNERISVLQFDRYYRDQGHLDFEQRALVNYDHPDSLDHELLIEHLDSLSGGDSIDAPIYDFATHTRTQQTEKIEPKEFVIVDGILILAFTEIVERLTFKVFIDAPDETRLKRRITRDMDERGRTEESVRKQFEASVLPMHKKFVEPFRDSAELTIDGLDDPSKSAAKLISFIDS
;
A
#
# COMPACT_ATOMS: atom_id res chain seq x y z
N MET A 1 2.46 -24.82 -6.55
CA MET A 1 2.00 -24.18 -5.31
C MET A 1 1.05 -23.09 -5.74
N GLU A 2 -0.16 -23.05 -5.18
CA GLU A 2 -1.12 -21.98 -5.47
C GLU A 2 -0.72 -20.75 -4.65
N VAL A 3 -0.50 -19.62 -5.30
CA VAL A 3 -0.16 -18.35 -4.64
C VAL A 3 -1.44 -17.67 -4.18
N LYS A 4 -1.52 -17.31 -2.90
CA LYS A 4 -2.65 -16.57 -2.32
C LYS A 4 -2.28 -15.10 -2.15
N PHE A 5 -3.20 -14.20 -2.46
CA PHE A 5 -2.97 -12.76 -2.32
C PHE A 5 -3.68 -12.20 -1.08
N LEU A 6 -2.92 -11.57 -0.19
CA LEU A 6 -3.44 -10.88 1.00
C LEU A 6 -3.40 -9.37 0.76
N GLY A 7 -4.55 -8.76 0.46
CA GLY A 7 -4.67 -7.31 0.34
C GLY A 7 -4.75 -6.66 1.70
N ILE A 8 -3.79 -5.80 2.05
CA ILE A 8 -3.81 -4.96 3.25
C ILE A 8 -4.03 -3.51 2.83
N THR A 9 -5.20 -2.97 3.15
CA THR A 9 -5.60 -1.59 2.82
C THR A 9 -5.97 -0.79 4.08
N GLY A 10 -6.32 0.48 3.89
CA GLY A 10 -6.55 1.46 4.95
C GLY A 10 -5.91 2.81 4.64
N GLY A 11 -6.32 3.85 5.37
CA GLY A 11 -5.85 5.21 5.11
C GLY A 11 -4.32 5.37 5.15
N ALA A 12 -3.79 6.39 4.49
CA ALA A 12 -2.37 6.72 4.59
C ALA A 12 -1.94 6.85 6.07
N ALA A 13 -0.79 6.25 6.42
CA ALA A 13 -0.25 6.18 7.78
C ALA A 13 -1.15 5.48 8.83
N SER A 14 -2.05 4.57 8.42
CA SER A 14 -2.84 3.75 9.37
C SER A 14 -2.04 2.64 10.07
N GLY A 15 -0.92 2.19 9.49
CA GLY A 15 -0.07 1.11 10.04
C GLY A 15 0.10 -0.12 9.13
N LYS A 16 -0.48 -0.10 7.92
CA LYS A 16 -0.40 -1.21 6.95
C LYS A 16 1.01 -1.72 6.71
N THR A 17 1.91 -0.83 6.28
CA THR A 17 3.29 -1.16 5.94
C THR A 17 4.04 -1.72 7.15
N THR A 18 3.84 -1.15 8.34
CA THR A 18 4.41 -1.68 9.58
C THR A 18 3.97 -3.13 9.85
N ILE A 19 2.69 -3.43 9.65
CA ILE A 19 2.16 -4.78 9.82
C ILE A 19 2.69 -5.72 8.74
N ALA A 20 2.74 -5.28 7.48
CA ALA A 20 3.29 -6.06 6.37
C ALA A 20 4.78 -6.40 6.59
N ASP A 21 5.58 -5.46 7.09
CA ASP A 21 6.99 -5.66 7.42
C ASP A 21 7.18 -6.66 8.57
N LEU A 22 6.31 -6.61 9.58
CA LEU A 22 6.32 -7.59 10.68
C LEU A 22 5.96 -9.00 10.18
N LEU A 23 4.94 -9.12 9.33
CA LEU A 23 4.57 -10.41 8.72
C LEU A 23 5.70 -10.96 7.86
N LEU A 24 6.35 -10.12 7.05
CA LEU A 24 7.49 -10.52 6.24
C LEU A 24 8.65 -11.01 7.12
N LYS A 25 8.92 -10.33 8.23
CA LYS A 25 9.96 -10.75 9.18
C LYS A 25 9.65 -12.10 9.84
N ASP A 26 8.41 -12.29 10.29
CA ASP A 26 8.02 -13.47 11.06
C ASP A 26 7.76 -14.70 10.16
N LEU A 27 7.35 -14.50 8.91
CA LEU A 27 6.98 -15.55 7.96
C LEU A 27 7.82 -15.56 6.67
N ASN A 28 9.02 -14.98 6.68
CA ASN A 28 9.89 -14.72 5.51
C ASN A 28 9.94 -15.81 4.41
N GLU A 29 9.86 -17.10 4.74
CA GLU A 29 9.87 -18.18 3.74
C GLU A 29 8.51 -18.39 3.04
N ARG A 30 7.41 -18.01 3.69
CA ARG A 30 6.02 -18.17 3.24
C ARG A 30 5.47 -16.94 2.53
N ILE A 31 6.07 -15.76 2.74
CA ILE A 31 5.50 -14.48 2.32
C ILE A 31 6.47 -13.66 1.47
N SER A 32 5.95 -13.00 0.45
CA SER A 32 6.58 -11.83 -0.17
C SER A 32 5.63 -10.62 -0.11
N VAL A 33 6.18 -9.39 -0.25
CA VAL A 33 5.41 -8.15 -0.11
C VAL A 33 5.53 -7.32 -1.38
N LEU A 34 4.39 -6.90 -1.91
CA LEU A 34 4.24 -6.00 -3.03
C LEU A 34 3.57 -4.71 -2.53
N GLN A 35 4.32 -3.61 -2.54
CA GLN A 35 3.84 -2.28 -2.16
C GLN A 35 3.24 -1.57 -3.36
N PHE A 36 1.91 -1.46 -3.42
CA PHE A 36 1.19 -0.81 -4.51
C PHE A 36 1.50 0.70 -4.61
N ASP A 37 1.87 1.33 -3.50
CA ASP A 37 2.36 2.73 -3.48
C ASP A 37 3.65 2.92 -4.31
N ARG A 38 4.34 1.85 -4.75
CA ARG A 38 5.47 1.93 -5.70
C ARG A 38 5.05 1.91 -7.17
N TYR A 39 3.79 1.60 -7.45
CA TYR A 39 3.22 1.51 -8.79
C TYR A 39 2.55 2.82 -9.18
N TYR A 40 2.98 3.96 -8.65
CA TYR A 40 2.64 5.23 -9.28
C TYR A 40 3.15 5.24 -10.73
N ARG A 41 2.39 5.88 -11.61
CA ARG A 41 2.76 6.03 -13.01
C ARG A 41 4.11 6.73 -13.13
N ASP A 42 4.93 6.30 -14.08
CA ASP A 42 6.19 6.98 -14.37
C ASP A 42 5.91 8.38 -14.97
N GLN A 43 6.42 9.39 -14.29
CA GLN A 43 6.29 10.79 -14.66
C GLN A 43 7.64 11.45 -14.91
N GLY A 44 8.69 10.66 -15.20
CA GLY A 44 10.04 11.19 -15.46
C GLY A 44 10.13 12.18 -16.63
N HIS A 45 9.09 12.24 -17.47
CA HIS A 45 8.94 13.22 -18.56
C HIS A 45 8.48 14.61 -18.09
N LEU A 46 7.91 14.73 -16.89
CA LEU A 46 7.49 15.99 -16.28
C LEU A 46 8.60 16.57 -15.41
N ASP A 47 8.59 17.88 -15.18
CA ASP A 47 9.47 18.48 -14.17
C ASP A 47 8.95 18.24 -12.74
N PHE A 48 9.77 18.53 -11.72
CA PHE A 48 9.40 18.29 -10.33
C PHE A 48 8.17 19.11 -9.89
N GLU A 49 8.03 20.35 -10.36
CA GLU A 49 6.91 21.21 -9.97
C GLU A 49 5.59 20.65 -10.48
N GLN A 50 5.57 20.16 -11.72
CA GLN A 50 4.43 19.47 -12.31
C GLN A 50 4.10 18.19 -11.56
N ARG A 51 5.09 17.34 -11.25
CA ARG A 51 4.89 16.11 -10.48
C ARG A 51 4.35 16.40 -9.08
N ALA A 52 4.76 17.49 -8.45
CA ALA A 52 4.30 17.88 -7.12
C ALA A 52 2.83 18.32 -7.07
N LEU A 53 2.23 18.67 -8.22
CA LEU A 53 0.81 19.03 -8.34
C LEU A 53 -0.11 17.81 -8.52
N VAL A 54 0.46 16.63 -8.79
CA VAL A 54 -0.32 15.41 -9.00
C VAL A 54 -0.96 14.95 -7.70
N ASN A 55 -2.24 14.54 -7.80
CA ASN A 55 -2.94 13.91 -6.70
C ASN A 55 -2.63 12.40 -6.64
N TYR A 56 -1.61 12.04 -5.86
CA TYR A 56 -1.17 10.66 -5.63
C TYR A 56 -2.13 9.82 -4.79
N ASP A 57 -3.23 10.39 -4.30
CA ASP A 57 -4.28 9.67 -3.59
C ASP A 57 -5.48 9.38 -4.49
N HIS A 58 -5.44 9.81 -5.76
CA HIS A 58 -6.46 9.48 -6.77
C HIS A 58 -6.08 8.18 -7.52
N PRO A 59 -7.03 7.28 -7.83
CA PRO A 59 -6.77 6.05 -8.60
C PRO A 59 -5.95 6.25 -9.89
N ASP A 60 -6.24 7.30 -10.66
CA ASP A 60 -5.53 7.60 -11.92
C ASP A 60 -4.01 7.77 -11.78
N SER A 61 -3.50 8.07 -10.58
CA SER A 61 -2.07 8.19 -10.33
C SER A 61 -1.34 6.84 -10.37
N LEU A 62 -2.07 5.72 -10.26
CA LEU A 62 -1.54 4.38 -10.17
C LEU A 62 -1.56 3.64 -11.52
N ASP A 63 -0.48 2.92 -11.75
CA ASP A 63 -0.23 1.97 -12.82
C ASP A 63 -0.79 0.60 -12.41
N HIS A 64 -2.11 0.54 -12.21
CA HIS A 64 -2.81 -0.66 -11.78
C HIS A 64 -2.76 -1.79 -12.81
N GLU A 65 -2.64 -1.46 -14.10
CA GLU A 65 -2.44 -2.43 -15.19
C GLU A 65 -1.15 -3.21 -14.99
N LEU A 66 -0.03 -2.52 -14.68
CA LEU A 66 1.24 -3.18 -14.35
C LEU A 66 1.14 -4.03 -13.08
N LEU A 67 0.41 -3.55 -12.06
CA LEU A 67 0.18 -4.36 -10.86
C LEU A 67 -0.56 -5.66 -11.22
N ILE A 68 -1.62 -5.58 -12.03
CA ILE A 68 -2.41 -6.73 -12.47
C ILE A 68 -1.52 -7.74 -13.20
N GLU A 69 -0.69 -7.29 -14.13
CA GLU A 69 0.27 -8.14 -14.85
C GLU A 69 1.23 -8.86 -13.88
N HIS A 70 1.72 -8.14 -12.85
CA HIS A 70 2.61 -8.73 -11.85
C HIS A 70 1.89 -9.73 -10.94
N LEU A 71 0.64 -9.47 -10.54
CA LEU A 71 -0.17 -10.42 -9.78
C LEU A 71 -0.43 -11.70 -10.59
N ASP A 72 -0.77 -11.56 -11.88
CA ASP A 72 -1.00 -12.71 -12.77
C ASP A 72 0.28 -13.54 -12.97
N SER A 73 1.42 -12.88 -13.14
CA SER A 73 2.74 -13.54 -13.26
C SER A 73 3.10 -14.31 -11.99
N LEU A 74 2.93 -13.68 -10.82
CA LEU A 74 3.17 -14.33 -9.52
C LEU A 74 2.23 -15.52 -9.32
N SER A 75 0.96 -15.40 -9.70
CA SER A 75 -0.01 -16.50 -9.67
C SER A 75 0.41 -17.66 -10.57
N GLY A 76 1.01 -17.37 -11.72
CA GLY A 76 1.62 -18.34 -12.63
C GLY A 76 2.89 -19.02 -12.10
N GLY A 77 3.46 -18.54 -10.99
CA GLY A 77 4.69 -19.05 -10.41
C GLY A 77 5.97 -18.40 -10.96
N ASP A 78 5.84 -17.29 -11.70
CA ASP A 78 6.97 -16.52 -12.19
C ASP A 78 7.35 -15.40 -11.23
N SER A 79 8.65 -15.08 -11.15
CA SER A 79 9.12 -13.90 -10.41
C SER A 79 8.92 -12.63 -11.22
N ILE A 80 8.70 -11.51 -10.55
CA ILE A 80 8.52 -10.19 -11.17
C ILE A 80 9.58 -9.20 -10.71
N ASP A 81 9.76 -8.13 -11.46
CA ASP A 81 10.64 -7.00 -11.13
C ASP A 81 9.78 -5.79 -10.76
N ALA A 82 9.48 -5.65 -9.47
CA ALA A 82 8.63 -4.57 -8.97
C ALA A 82 9.35 -3.22 -9.09
N PRO A 83 8.66 -2.14 -9.49
CA PRO A 83 9.26 -0.82 -9.55
C PRO A 83 9.70 -0.33 -8.15
N ILE A 84 10.79 0.42 -8.10
CA ILE A 84 11.15 1.23 -6.93
C ILE A 84 10.74 2.68 -7.21
N TYR A 85 9.95 3.25 -6.31
CA TYR A 85 9.44 4.62 -6.41
C TYR A 85 10.13 5.54 -5.41
N ASP A 86 10.59 6.70 -5.89
CA ASP A 86 11.17 7.73 -5.04
C ASP A 86 10.10 8.74 -4.65
N PHE A 87 9.67 8.66 -3.39
CA PHE A 87 8.65 9.55 -2.83
C PHE A 87 9.13 10.99 -2.62
N ALA A 88 10.43 11.24 -2.57
CA ALA A 88 11.00 12.57 -2.42
C ALA A 88 11.01 13.32 -3.76
N THR A 89 11.29 12.62 -4.86
CA THR A 89 11.32 13.21 -6.21
C THR A 89 10.03 12.99 -7.01
N HIS A 90 9.08 12.26 -6.45
CA HIS A 90 7.78 11.93 -7.05
C HIS A 90 7.90 11.26 -8.41
N THR A 91 8.80 10.28 -8.55
CA THR A 91 8.95 9.54 -9.81
C THR A 91 9.48 8.13 -9.58
N ARG A 92 9.24 7.25 -10.54
CA ARG A 92 9.81 5.92 -10.57
C ARG A 92 11.32 6.02 -10.80
N THR A 93 12.09 5.19 -10.12
CA THR A 93 13.53 5.05 -10.36
C THR A 93 13.78 4.09 -11.53
N GLN A 94 15.02 4.02 -12.00
CA GLN A 94 15.43 3.01 -12.99
C GLN A 94 15.71 1.63 -12.38
N GLN A 95 15.54 1.50 -11.06
CA GLN A 95 15.79 0.27 -10.33
C GLN A 95 14.50 -0.48 -10.07
N THR A 96 14.61 -1.80 -9.99
CA THR A 96 13.54 -2.71 -9.63
C THR A 96 13.97 -3.59 -8.47
N GLU A 97 12.98 -4.14 -7.77
CA GLU A 97 13.16 -5.16 -6.74
C GLU A 97 12.53 -6.46 -7.21
N LYS A 98 13.33 -7.52 -7.25
CA LYS A 98 12.83 -8.85 -7.62
C LYS A 98 11.93 -9.39 -6.53
N ILE A 99 10.70 -9.76 -6.87
CA ILE A 99 9.74 -10.42 -5.99
C ILE A 99 9.52 -11.84 -6.50
N GLU A 100 9.73 -12.82 -5.61
CA GLU A 100 9.45 -14.22 -5.89
C GLU A 100 8.02 -14.58 -5.46
N PRO A 101 7.36 -15.50 -6.18
CA PRO A 101 6.11 -16.09 -5.73
C PRO A 101 6.37 -16.91 -4.47
N LYS A 102 5.53 -16.70 -3.46
CA LYS A 102 5.53 -17.46 -2.20
C LYS A 102 4.11 -17.98 -1.94
N GLU A 103 3.92 -18.72 -0.85
CA GLU A 103 2.58 -19.20 -0.44
C GLU A 103 1.58 -18.04 -0.35
N PHE A 104 2.01 -16.92 0.23
CA PHE A 104 1.27 -15.67 0.25
C PHE A 104 2.07 -14.51 -0.36
N VAL A 105 1.38 -13.67 -1.11
CA VAL A 105 1.88 -12.36 -1.54
C VAL A 105 1.01 -11.29 -0.89
N ILE A 106 1.62 -10.47 -0.03
CA ILE A 106 0.95 -9.31 0.55
C ILE A 106 0.91 -8.21 -0.49
N VAL A 107 -0.26 -7.66 -0.76
CA VAL A 107 -0.44 -6.43 -1.54
C VAL A 107 -0.76 -5.32 -0.53
N ASP A 108 0.15 -4.39 -0.30
CA ASP A 108 -0.02 -3.24 0.62
C ASP A 108 -0.23 -1.95 -0.18
N GLY A 109 -1.28 -1.19 0.14
CA GLY A 109 -1.56 0.07 -0.54
C GLY A 109 -2.87 0.70 -0.11
N ILE A 110 -2.98 2.02 -0.26
CA ILE A 110 -4.18 2.76 0.16
C ILE A 110 -5.40 2.48 -0.73
N LEU A 111 -5.20 2.19 -2.02
CA LEU A 111 -6.26 2.16 -3.04
C LEU A 111 -6.55 0.76 -3.62
N ILE A 112 -6.00 -0.31 -3.02
CA ILE A 112 -6.13 -1.68 -3.55
C ILE A 112 -7.59 -2.03 -3.88
N LEU A 113 -8.50 -1.75 -2.93
CA LEU A 113 -9.91 -2.13 -3.06
C LEU A 113 -10.72 -1.23 -4.00
N ALA A 114 -10.12 -0.14 -4.51
CA ALA A 114 -10.75 0.74 -5.48
C ALA A 114 -10.73 0.18 -6.91
N PHE A 115 -9.95 -0.88 -7.17
CA PHE A 115 -9.81 -1.51 -8.48
C PHE A 115 -10.42 -2.91 -8.46
N THR A 116 -11.55 -3.09 -9.15
CA THR A 116 -12.27 -4.36 -9.18
C THR A 116 -11.40 -5.51 -9.68
N GLU A 117 -10.59 -5.26 -10.70
CA GLU A 117 -9.69 -6.24 -11.31
C GLU A 117 -8.61 -6.70 -10.33
N ILE A 118 -8.13 -5.82 -9.44
CA ILE A 118 -7.19 -6.21 -8.38
C ILE A 118 -7.95 -7.01 -7.32
N VAL A 119 -9.14 -6.56 -6.91
CA VAL A 119 -9.97 -7.24 -5.89
C VAL A 119 -10.29 -8.68 -6.29
N GLU A 120 -10.58 -8.94 -7.56
CA GLU A 120 -10.86 -10.28 -8.09
C GLU A 120 -9.70 -11.27 -7.93
N ARG A 121 -8.48 -10.78 -7.75
CA ARG A 121 -7.28 -11.60 -7.53
C ARG A 121 -6.97 -11.81 -6.05
N LEU A 122 -7.57 -11.03 -5.15
CA LEU A 122 -7.29 -11.13 -3.72
C LEU A 122 -7.97 -12.36 -3.12
N THR A 123 -7.20 -13.18 -2.40
CA THR A 123 -7.73 -14.27 -1.59
C THR A 123 -8.33 -13.75 -0.29
N PHE A 124 -7.69 -12.74 0.31
CA PHE A 124 -8.08 -12.14 1.57
C PHE A 124 -7.95 -10.63 1.51
N LYS A 125 -8.88 -9.90 2.13
CA LYS A 125 -8.89 -8.44 2.24
C LYS A 125 -8.90 -8.05 3.71
N VAL A 126 -7.92 -7.24 4.10
CA VAL A 126 -7.72 -6.74 5.45
C VAL A 126 -7.74 -5.22 5.40
N PHE A 127 -8.50 -4.61 6.31
CA PHE A 127 -8.54 -3.16 6.47
C PHE A 127 -7.88 -2.75 7.80
N ILE A 128 -6.88 -1.88 7.73
CA ILE A 128 -6.26 -1.27 8.91
C ILE A 128 -6.92 0.10 9.16
N ASP A 129 -7.75 0.16 10.19
CA ASP A 129 -8.49 1.36 10.55
C ASP A 129 -7.71 2.21 11.57
N ALA A 130 -7.60 3.51 11.33
CA ALA A 130 -7.06 4.42 12.33
C ALA A 130 -7.69 5.81 12.19
N PRO A 131 -7.95 6.52 13.30
CA PRO A 131 -8.50 7.87 13.26
C PRO A 131 -7.66 8.84 12.43
N ASP A 132 -8.32 9.75 11.71
CA ASP A 132 -7.69 10.76 10.85
C ASP A 132 -6.59 11.54 11.55
N GLU A 133 -6.82 11.96 12.80
CA GLU A 133 -5.86 12.73 13.60
C GLU A 133 -4.58 11.92 13.87
N THR A 134 -4.72 10.63 14.21
CA THR A 134 -3.58 9.73 14.43
C THR A 134 -2.80 9.54 13.14
N ARG A 135 -3.50 9.29 12.02
CA ARG A 135 -2.88 9.13 10.70
C ARG A 135 -2.13 10.39 10.28
N LEU A 136 -2.72 11.57 10.49
CA LEU A 136 -2.07 12.85 10.20
C LEU A 136 -0.80 13.03 11.03
N LYS A 137 -0.84 12.79 12.35
CA LYS A 137 0.34 12.89 13.22
C LYS A 137 1.46 11.97 12.75
N ARG A 138 1.16 10.69 12.51
CA ARG A 138 2.14 9.71 11.99
C ARG A 138 2.70 10.12 10.63
N ARG A 139 1.84 10.64 9.75
CA ARG A 139 2.25 11.11 8.42
C ARG A 139 3.18 12.32 8.49
N ILE A 140 2.90 13.29 9.36
CA ILE A 140 3.76 14.46 9.56
C ILE A 140 5.17 14.00 9.93
N THR A 141 5.31 13.14 10.94
CA THR A 141 6.61 12.59 11.35
C THR A 141 7.31 11.90 10.19
N ARG A 142 6.66 10.92 9.55
CA ARG A 142 7.24 10.17 8.43
C ARG A 142 7.66 11.06 7.26
N ASP A 143 6.78 11.94 6.80
CA ASP A 143 7.04 12.75 5.60
C ASP A 143 8.12 13.82 5.86
N MET A 144 8.27 14.29 7.10
CA MET A 144 9.39 15.16 7.49
C MET A 144 10.71 14.40 7.56
N ASP A 145 10.73 13.25 8.23
CA ASP A 145 11.96 12.51 8.52
C ASP A 145 12.50 11.77 7.28
N GLU A 146 11.62 11.24 6.44
CA GLU A 146 12.00 10.34 5.34
C GLU A 146 11.87 10.96 3.95
N ARG A 147 11.03 12.00 3.80
CA ARG A 147 10.64 12.54 2.48
C ARG A 147 10.96 14.02 2.28
N GLY A 148 11.60 14.65 3.26
CA GLY A 148 12.05 16.05 3.19
C GLY A 148 10.91 17.08 3.08
N ARG A 149 9.72 16.75 3.61
CA ARG A 149 8.54 17.64 3.58
C ARG A 149 8.51 18.53 4.82
N THR A 150 7.80 19.65 4.75
CA THR A 150 7.52 20.49 5.93
C THR A 150 6.16 20.10 6.53
N GLU A 151 5.99 20.27 7.84
CA GLU A 151 4.70 20.02 8.51
C GLU A 151 3.54 20.77 7.81
N GLU A 152 3.75 22.05 7.48
CA GLU A 152 2.76 22.87 6.78
C GLU A 152 2.35 22.25 5.45
N SER A 153 3.32 21.80 4.64
CA SER A 153 3.05 21.16 3.35
C SER A 153 2.26 19.85 3.51
N VAL A 154 2.57 19.06 4.53
CA VAL A 154 1.89 17.78 4.81
C VAL A 154 0.46 18.02 5.24
N ARG A 155 0.20 18.98 6.14
CA ARG A 155 -1.16 19.34 6.59
C ARG A 155 -2.00 19.85 5.43
N LYS A 156 -1.47 20.77 4.64
CA LYS A 156 -2.14 21.31 3.45
C LYS A 156 -2.49 20.21 2.46
N GLN A 157 -1.55 19.31 2.16
CA GLN A 157 -1.81 18.18 1.26
C GLN A 157 -2.85 17.20 1.85
N PHE A 158 -2.77 16.94 3.17
CA PHE A 158 -3.70 16.03 3.84
C PHE A 158 -5.15 16.51 3.73
N GLU A 159 -5.39 17.79 3.99
CA GLU A 159 -6.72 18.39 3.89
C GLU A 159 -7.20 18.51 2.44
N ALA A 160 -6.32 18.92 1.53
CA ALA A 160 -6.69 19.20 0.14
C ALA A 160 -6.90 17.95 -0.72
N SER A 161 -6.19 16.86 -0.44
CA SER A 161 -6.18 15.66 -1.30
C SER A 161 -6.37 14.36 -0.54
N VAL A 162 -5.54 14.07 0.47
CA VAL A 162 -5.53 12.75 1.14
C VAL A 162 -6.85 12.45 1.82
N LEU A 163 -7.40 13.37 2.60
CA LEU A 163 -8.64 13.15 3.33
C LEU A 163 -9.86 13.03 2.39
N PRO A 164 -10.06 13.93 1.40
CA PRO A 164 -11.11 13.75 0.39
C PRO A 164 -10.99 12.43 -0.37
N MET A 165 -9.78 12.04 -0.78
CA MET A 165 -9.58 10.79 -1.52
C MET A 165 -9.77 9.56 -0.63
N HIS A 166 -9.34 9.60 0.62
CA HIS A 166 -9.60 8.54 1.59
C HIS A 166 -11.10 8.28 1.74
N LYS A 167 -11.88 9.33 1.98
CA LYS A 167 -13.35 9.24 2.12
C LYS A 167 -14.04 8.72 0.86
N LYS A 168 -13.47 9.00 -0.32
CA LYS A 168 -14.06 8.62 -1.60
C LYS A 168 -13.66 7.22 -2.09
N PHE A 169 -12.39 6.83 -1.88
CA PHE A 169 -11.79 5.68 -2.55
C PHE A 169 -11.16 4.66 -1.61
N VAL A 170 -11.17 4.88 -0.29
CA VAL A 170 -10.55 3.96 0.68
C VAL A 170 -11.56 3.54 1.74
N GLU A 171 -12.10 4.50 2.49
CA GLU A 171 -13.03 4.27 3.59
C GLU A 171 -14.29 3.48 3.20
N PRO A 172 -14.94 3.73 2.04
CA PRO A 172 -16.14 2.99 1.65
C PRO A 172 -15.93 1.48 1.49
N PHE A 173 -14.69 1.04 1.29
CA PHE A 173 -14.35 -0.37 1.12
C PHE A 173 -14.04 -1.08 2.44
N ARG A 174 -14.08 -0.39 3.59
CA ARG A 174 -13.88 -1.00 4.91
C ARG A 174 -14.74 -2.24 5.12
N ASP A 175 -16.04 -2.13 4.83
CA ASP A 175 -17.00 -3.20 5.08
C ASP A 175 -16.87 -4.37 4.09
N SER A 176 -16.04 -4.22 3.05
CA SER A 176 -15.74 -5.29 2.09
C SER A 176 -14.56 -6.18 2.52
N ALA A 177 -13.83 -5.79 3.58
CA ALA A 177 -12.74 -6.56 4.14
C ALA A 177 -13.26 -7.67 5.08
N GLU A 178 -12.67 -8.87 5.01
CA GLU A 178 -13.03 -9.97 5.90
C GLU A 178 -12.52 -9.73 7.34
N LEU A 179 -11.46 -8.92 7.49
CA LEU A 179 -10.88 -8.60 8.79
C LEU A 179 -10.52 -7.11 8.87
N THR A 180 -11.00 -6.46 9.93
CA THR A 180 -10.53 -5.12 10.31
C THR A 180 -9.60 -5.20 11.52
N ILE A 181 -8.48 -4.50 11.44
CA ILE A 181 -7.50 -4.32 12.51
C ILE A 181 -7.54 -2.85 12.95
N ASP A 182 -7.55 -2.61 14.26
CA ASP A 182 -7.36 -1.26 14.80
C ASP A 182 -5.88 -0.89 14.71
N GLY A 183 -5.55 0.14 13.94
CA GLY A 183 -4.21 0.68 13.77
C GLY A 183 -3.68 1.43 15.00
N LEU A 184 -4.44 1.49 16.09
CA LEU A 184 -3.99 1.88 17.43
C LEU A 184 -3.51 0.68 18.26
N ASP A 185 -3.84 -0.55 17.86
CA ASP A 185 -3.38 -1.76 18.55
C ASP A 185 -1.87 -1.93 18.42
N ASP A 186 -1.30 -2.73 19.33
CA ASP A 186 0.09 -3.17 19.25
C ASP A 186 0.33 -3.89 17.90
N PRO A 187 1.31 -3.43 17.09
CA PRO A 187 1.56 -4.01 15.78
C PRO A 187 1.92 -5.50 15.81
N SER A 188 2.64 -5.96 16.84
CA SER A 188 3.02 -7.37 16.98
C SER A 188 1.79 -8.25 17.26
N LYS A 189 0.87 -7.79 18.12
CA LYS A 189 -0.42 -8.48 18.35
C LYS A 189 -1.28 -8.50 17.09
N SER A 190 -1.29 -7.39 16.35
CA SER A 190 -2.02 -7.28 15.08
C SER A 190 -1.47 -8.24 14.02
N ALA A 191 -0.15 -8.33 13.89
CA ALA A 191 0.52 -9.30 13.02
C ALA A 191 0.17 -10.73 13.43
N ALA A 192 0.27 -11.08 14.72
CA ALA A 192 -0.11 -12.42 15.20
C ALA A 192 -1.58 -12.79 14.88
N LYS A 193 -2.51 -11.84 15.02
CA LYS A 193 -3.91 -12.01 14.64
C LYS A 193 -4.07 -12.29 13.15
N LEU A 194 -3.29 -11.60 12.30
CA LEU A 194 -3.30 -11.83 10.86
C LEU A 194 -2.73 -13.18 10.47
N ILE A 195 -1.66 -13.63 11.13
CA ILE A 195 -1.10 -14.98 10.94
C ILE A 195 -2.18 -16.04 11.25
N SER A 196 -2.87 -15.92 12.38
CA SER A 196 -3.96 -16.84 12.73
C SER A 196 -5.13 -16.80 11.74
N PHE A 197 -5.38 -15.65 11.11
CA PHE A 197 -6.45 -15.48 10.11
C PHE A 197 -6.10 -16.11 8.76
N ILE A 198 -4.86 -16.02 8.30
CA ILE A 198 -4.46 -16.63 7.02
C ILE A 198 -4.24 -18.15 7.13
N ASP A 199 -4.01 -18.66 8.34
CA ASP A 199 -3.83 -20.08 8.64
C ASP A 199 -5.15 -20.82 8.97
N SER A 200 -6.27 -20.09 9.13
CA SER A 200 -7.60 -20.67 9.40
C SER A 200 -8.32 -21.14 8.14
#